data_AF-A0A9Q0XGU5-F1
#
_entry.id   AF-A0A9Q0XGU5-F1
#
_cell.length_a   1.000
_cell.length_b   1.000
_cell.length_c   1.000
_cell.angle_alpha   90.00
_cell.angle_beta   90.00
_cell.angle_gamma   90.00
#
_symmetry.space_group_name_H-M   'P 1'
#
loop_
_entity.id
_entity.type
_entity.pdbx_description
1 polymer ?
#
loop_
_entity_poly.entity_id
_entity_poly.type
_entity_poly.pdbx_seq_one_letter_code
_entity_poly.pdbx_strand_id
1 'polypeptide(L)'
;MDLKESTSEGSLGSLQPTSLQIFANTSTLHGIRHIFVYGPMTVRRALWALAFTASLGILLVESSERVIYYFSYQHVTKVDEVVANNLVFPAVTICNLNGFRFSHLTTNDLYHAGDLLALLDVNLQILHPHLADPAVLATLREKTNFQHHRAKVFSMSEFLGRVGHDMKEMLLYCKYRGQECSHKNFSTVSMMSSVSFLIVSVMMVRTRGSYSRSDNKILVWETAGFGWYRELKYVLFAVLVADMFLE
;
A
#
# COMPACT_ATOMS: atom_id res chain seq x y z
N MET A 1 -81.90 68.98 17.37
CA MET A 1 -80.88 69.92 17.83
C MET A 1 -80.06 69.21 18.89
N ASP A 2 -78.74 69.22 18.65
CA ASP A 2 -77.62 68.98 19.58
C ASP A 2 -77.38 67.54 20.09
N LEU A 3 -76.34 66.85 19.60
CA LEU A 3 -74.91 66.88 20.03
C LEU A 3 -74.71 66.50 21.51
N LYS A 4 -74.14 65.30 21.77
CA LYS A 4 -72.86 65.18 22.53
C LYS A 4 -72.19 63.80 22.42
N GLU A 5 -70.98 63.91 21.92
CA GLU A 5 -69.74 63.11 21.92
C GLU A 5 -69.42 62.14 23.09
N SER A 6 -68.38 61.32 22.79
CA SER A 6 -67.42 60.64 23.70
C SER A 6 -67.76 59.15 23.97
N THR A 7 -66.87 58.15 23.88
CA THR A 7 -65.43 58.03 23.57
C THR A 7 -65.15 56.54 23.35
N SER A 8 -64.01 56.21 22.70
CA SER A 8 -63.14 55.06 23.04
C SER A 8 -63.68 53.65 22.70
N GLU A 9 -62.97 52.68 22.11
CA GLU A 9 -61.56 52.32 22.20
C GLU A 9 -61.13 51.53 20.96
N GLY A 10 -59.83 51.52 20.71
CA GLY A 10 -59.22 50.87 19.56
C GLY A 10 -59.48 49.36 19.50
N SER A 11 -59.76 48.88 18.30
CA SER A 11 -59.63 47.47 17.97
C SER A 11 -58.32 47.26 17.21
N LEU A 12 -57.31 46.95 18.01
CA LEU A 12 -56.03 46.34 17.68
C LEU A 12 -56.21 45.31 16.55
N GLY A 13 -55.74 45.65 15.35
CA GLY A 13 -55.69 44.72 14.23
C GLY A 13 -54.83 43.50 14.57
N SER A 14 -55.50 42.35 14.67
CA SER A 14 -55.01 40.99 14.40
C SER A 14 -53.56 40.65 14.83
N LEU A 15 -53.41 40.12 16.04
CA LEU A 15 -52.21 39.43 16.55
C LEU A 15 -52.42 37.91 16.60
N GLN A 16 -52.90 37.30 15.51
CA GLN A 16 -52.87 35.84 15.40
C GLN A 16 -51.46 35.38 15.00
N PRO A 17 -50.79 34.51 15.79
CA PRO A 17 -49.51 33.93 15.43
C PRO A 17 -49.54 33.23 14.07
N THR A 18 -48.55 33.47 13.23
CA THR A 18 -48.37 32.61 12.04
C THR A 18 -47.94 31.21 12.48
N SER A 19 -48.32 30.19 11.71
CA SER A 19 -47.98 28.77 11.99
C SER A 19 -46.46 28.55 12.15
N LEU A 20 -45.64 29.30 11.39
CA LEU A 20 -44.18 29.31 11.49
C LEU A 20 -43.66 29.85 12.82
N GLN A 21 -44.30 30.87 13.40
CA GLN A 21 -43.92 31.43 14.71
C GLN A 21 -44.26 30.47 15.85
N ILE A 22 -45.38 29.73 15.74
CA ILE A 22 -45.73 28.69 16.70
C ILE A 22 -44.68 27.57 16.65
N PHE A 23 -44.32 27.11 15.45
CA PHE A 23 -43.29 26.08 15.26
C PHE A 23 -41.91 26.52 15.77
N ALA A 24 -41.48 27.75 15.46
CA ALA A 24 -40.18 28.25 15.90
C ALA A 24 -40.05 28.35 17.43
N ASN A 25 -41.17 28.59 18.12
CA ASN A 25 -41.19 28.66 19.59
C ASN A 25 -41.30 27.30 20.27
N THR A 26 -41.82 26.27 19.58
CA THR A 26 -41.91 24.89 20.10
C THR A 26 -40.76 23.98 19.65
N SER A 27 -39.94 24.44 18.71
CA SER A 27 -38.79 23.70 18.20
C SER A 27 -37.62 23.68 19.20
N THR A 28 -36.82 22.60 19.15
CA THR A 28 -35.57 22.46 19.90
C THR A 28 -34.38 23.09 19.18
N LEU A 29 -34.59 23.63 17.97
CA LEU A 29 -33.55 24.25 17.16
C LEU A 29 -33.12 25.58 17.81
N HIS A 30 -31.86 25.66 18.24
CA HIS A 30 -31.34 26.86 18.89
C HIS A 30 -31.28 28.02 17.88
N GLY A 31 -31.68 29.21 18.29
CA GLY A 31 -31.66 30.42 17.46
C GLY A 31 -32.93 30.69 16.63
N ILE A 32 -33.71 29.65 16.27
CA ILE A 32 -34.89 29.84 15.40
C ILE A 32 -36.00 30.67 16.07
N ARG A 33 -36.18 30.51 17.39
CA ARG A 33 -37.12 31.30 18.19
C ARG A 33 -36.81 32.81 18.19
N HIS A 34 -35.53 33.18 18.06
CA HIS A 34 -35.08 34.59 18.08
C HIS A 34 -35.24 35.26 16.71
N ILE A 35 -35.36 34.48 15.64
CA ILE A 35 -35.63 34.94 14.29
C ILE A 35 -37.14 35.20 14.11
N PHE A 36 -37.99 34.28 14.57
CA PHE A 36 -39.44 34.32 14.39
C PHE A 36 -40.19 34.83 15.63
N VAL A 37 -39.74 35.96 16.19
CA VAL A 37 -40.43 36.63 17.32
C VAL A 37 -41.66 37.40 16.81
N TYR A 38 -42.67 37.61 17.66
CA TYR A 38 -43.82 38.47 17.36
C TYR A 38 -43.41 39.95 17.23
N GLY A 39 -43.88 40.66 16.20
CA GLY A 39 -43.61 42.11 15.99
C GLY A 39 -42.80 42.45 14.72
N PRO A 40 -42.40 43.73 14.53
CA PRO A 40 -41.75 44.22 13.32
C PRO A 40 -40.31 43.69 13.13
N MET A 41 -39.81 43.78 11.89
CA MET A 41 -38.43 43.38 11.55
C MET A 41 -37.42 44.32 12.22
N THR A 42 -36.49 43.76 13.01
CA THR A 42 -35.46 44.51 13.72
C THR A 42 -34.06 44.07 13.32
N VAL A 43 -33.06 44.95 13.48
CA VAL A 43 -31.63 44.63 13.24
C VAL A 43 -31.20 43.40 14.04
N ARG A 44 -31.69 43.27 15.28
CA ARG A 44 -31.43 42.11 16.14
C ARG A 44 -31.90 40.79 15.49
N ARG A 45 -33.06 40.78 14.82
CA ARG A 45 -33.53 39.58 14.09
C ARG A 45 -32.67 39.27 12.88
N ALA A 46 -32.22 40.29 12.15
CA ALA A 46 -31.31 40.11 11.04
C ALA A 46 -29.97 39.50 11.49
N LEU A 47 -29.43 39.95 12.63
CA LEU A 47 -28.23 39.37 13.23
C LEU A 47 -28.44 37.91 13.67
N TRP A 48 -29.56 37.58 14.32
CA TRP A 48 -29.89 36.20 14.67
C TRP A 48 -30.07 35.31 13.44
N ALA A 49 -30.71 35.82 12.38
CA ALA A 49 -30.88 35.10 11.12
C ALA A 49 -29.54 34.84 10.44
N LEU A 50 -28.65 35.83 10.42
CA LEU A 50 -27.31 35.70 9.88
C LEU A 50 -26.48 34.67 10.67
N ALA A 51 -26.47 34.77 12.01
CA ALA A 51 -25.74 33.86 12.88
C ALA A 51 -26.24 32.41 12.74
N PHE A 52 -27.55 32.21 12.69
CA PHE A 52 -28.17 30.90 12.47
C PHE A 52 -27.85 30.32 11.09
N THR A 53 -27.90 31.15 10.04
CA THR A 53 -27.57 30.72 8.67
C THR A 53 -26.08 30.39 8.55
N ALA A 54 -25.21 31.17 9.19
CA ALA A 54 -23.78 30.92 9.22
C ALA A 54 -23.44 29.62 9.97
N SER A 55 -24.05 29.37 11.13
CA SER A 55 -23.82 28.15 11.90
C SER A 55 -24.32 26.90 11.17
N LEU A 56 -25.48 26.99 10.50
CA LEU A 56 -26.00 25.91 9.65
C LEU A 56 -25.07 25.66 8.45
N GLY A 57 -24.56 26.71 7.81
CA GLY A 57 -23.61 26.60 6.69
C GLY A 57 -22.32 25.90 7.09
N ILE A 58 -21.73 26.28 8.23
CA ILE A 58 -20.52 25.63 8.78
C ILE A 58 -20.78 24.16 9.07
N LEU A 59 -21.90 23.83 9.72
CA LEU A 59 -22.27 22.45 10.02
C LEU A 59 -22.39 21.58 8.75
N LEU A 60 -22.99 22.12 7.69
CA LEU A 60 -23.13 21.41 6.41
C LEU A 60 -21.78 21.19 5.72
N VAL A 61 -20.90 22.20 5.70
CA VAL A 61 -19.56 22.06 5.12
C VAL A 61 -18.75 21.01 5.88
N GLU A 62 -18.65 21.13 7.21
CA GLU A 62 -17.90 20.20 8.05
C GLU A 62 -18.44 18.76 7.94
N SER A 63 -19.77 18.58 8.02
CA SER A 63 -20.36 17.25 7.86
C SER A 63 -20.08 16.65 6.49
N SER A 64 -20.13 17.45 5.41
CA SER A 64 -19.80 16.99 4.06
C SER A 64 -18.33 16.59 3.93
N GLU A 65 -17.40 17.37 4.49
CA GLU A 65 -15.98 17.04 4.50
C GLU A 65 -15.72 15.72 5.23
N ARG A 66 -16.37 15.48 6.39
CA ARG A 66 -16.23 14.22 7.14
C ARG A 66 -16.81 13.03 6.39
N VAL A 67 -17.94 13.21 5.70
CA VAL A 67 -18.53 12.14 4.88
C VAL A 67 -17.61 11.81 3.70
N ILE A 68 -17.07 12.83 3.01
CA ILE A 68 -16.10 12.63 1.92
C ILE A 68 -14.83 11.94 2.45
N TYR A 69 -14.32 12.35 3.61
CA TYR A 69 -13.17 11.73 4.26
C TYR A 69 -13.44 10.28 4.70
N TYR A 70 -14.65 9.99 5.18
CA TYR A 70 -15.05 8.62 5.51
C TYR A 70 -15.05 7.73 4.26
N PHE A 71 -15.58 8.23 3.15
CA PHE A 71 -15.61 7.51 1.87
C PHE A 71 -14.29 7.54 1.09
N SER A 72 -13.28 8.27 1.55
CA SER A 72 -11.92 8.18 0.98
C SER A 72 -11.15 6.96 1.51
N TYR A 73 -11.70 6.22 2.48
CA TYR A 73 -11.15 4.99 3.05
C TYR A 73 -9.69 5.14 3.49
N GLN A 74 -9.38 6.28 4.12
CA GLN A 74 -8.04 6.53 4.64
C GLN A 74 -7.72 5.56 5.79
N HIS A 75 -6.59 4.89 5.69
CA HIS A 75 -6.08 3.98 6.72
C HIS A 75 -4.80 4.54 7.32
N VAL A 76 -4.59 4.27 8.61
CA VAL A 76 -3.34 4.57 9.31
C VAL A 76 -2.72 3.24 9.71
N THR A 77 -1.45 3.05 9.37
CA THR A 77 -0.68 1.87 9.76
C THR A 77 0.07 2.17 11.04
N LYS A 78 -0.16 1.36 12.09
CA LYS A 78 0.64 1.37 13.31
C LYS A 78 1.72 0.30 13.18
N VAL A 79 2.98 0.67 13.37
CA VAL A 79 4.12 -0.24 13.32
C VAL A 79 4.64 -0.44 14.73
N ASP A 80 4.55 -1.68 15.24
CA ASP A 80 5.06 -2.06 16.55
C ASP A 80 6.17 -3.12 16.40
N GLU A 81 7.29 -2.97 17.11
CA GLU A 81 8.33 -3.99 17.19
C GLU A 81 8.11 -4.85 18.44
N VAL A 82 7.75 -6.12 18.25
CA VAL A 82 7.53 -7.08 19.34
C VAL A 82 8.63 -8.13 19.34
N VAL A 83 9.33 -8.26 20.46
CA VAL A 83 10.36 -9.29 20.64
C VAL A 83 9.68 -10.65 20.87
N ALA A 84 9.91 -11.60 19.98
CA ALA A 84 9.38 -12.96 20.08
C ALA A 84 10.49 -13.96 20.43
N ASN A 85 10.23 -14.81 21.41
CA ASN A 85 11.15 -15.89 21.84
C ASN A 85 11.24 -17.04 20.82
N ASN A 86 10.36 -17.09 19.82
CA ASN A 86 10.29 -18.19 18.85
C ASN A 86 9.67 -17.71 17.54
N LEU A 87 10.49 -17.48 16.52
CA LEU A 87 10.10 -17.13 15.16
C LEU A 87 10.28 -18.31 14.22
N VAL A 88 9.45 -18.44 13.20
CA VAL A 88 9.67 -19.45 12.16
C VAL A 88 10.86 -19.02 11.31
N PHE A 89 11.86 -19.89 11.15
CA PHE A 89 12.98 -19.61 10.25
C PHE A 89 12.47 -19.50 8.80
N PRO A 90 12.83 -18.42 8.07
CA PRO A 90 12.30 -18.20 6.73
C PRO A 90 12.87 -19.22 5.74
N ALA A 91 12.18 -19.38 4.61
CA ALA A 91 12.76 -20.08 3.47
C ALA A 91 13.90 -19.24 2.89
N VAL A 92 15.08 -19.83 2.76
CA VAL A 92 16.24 -19.18 2.12
C VAL A 92 16.35 -19.74 0.71
N THR A 93 16.47 -18.88 -0.29
CA THR A 93 16.66 -19.33 -1.68
C THR A 93 18.06 -18.95 -2.12
N ILE A 94 18.84 -19.94 -2.54
CA ILE A 94 20.23 -19.76 -2.98
C ILE A 94 20.29 -20.13 -4.45
N CYS A 95 20.81 -19.23 -5.28
CA CYS A 95 21.08 -19.54 -6.67
C CYS A 95 22.52 -19.17 -7.03
N ASN A 96 23.14 -19.99 -7.87
CA ASN A 96 24.37 -19.61 -8.53
C ASN A 96 24.04 -18.61 -9.64
N LEU A 97 24.77 -17.50 -9.69
CA LEU A 97 24.63 -16.52 -10.78
C LEU A 97 25.02 -17.12 -12.13
N ASN A 98 25.89 -18.13 -12.13
CA ASN A 98 26.10 -18.95 -13.31
C ASN A 98 24.91 -19.89 -13.51
N GLY A 99 24.16 -19.68 -14.60
CA GLY A 99 22.92 -20.43 -14.87
C GLY A 99 23.14 -21.89 -15.26
N PHE A 100 24.33 -22.26 -15.74
CA PHE A 100 24.61 -23.62 -16.21
C PHE A 100 26.08 -24.02 -16.04
N ARG A 101 26.31 -25.32 -15.89
CA ARG A 101 27.65 -25.93 -15.89
C ARG A 101 28.07 -26.20 -17.33
N PHE A 102 29.08 -25.48 -17.81
CA PHE A 102 29.60 -25.61 -19.18
C PHE A 102 30.00 -27.06 -19.53
N SER A 103 30.55 -27.81 -18.56
CA SER A 103 30.92 -29.22 -18.73
C SER A 103 29.74 -30.16 -19.06
N HIS A 104 28.52 -29.82 -18.61
CA HIS A 104 27.31 -30.62 -18.83
C HIS A 104 26.55 -30.27 -20.11
N LEU A 105 26.97 -29.23 -20.85
CA LEU A 105 26.39 -28.89 -22.14
C LEU A 105 26.74 -29.91 -23.21
N THR A 106 25.73 -30.36 -23.95
CA THR A 106 25.88 -31.26 -25.09
C THR A 106 25.71 -30.53 -26.42
N THR A 107 26.14 -31.15 -27.52
CA THR A 107 25.90 -30.64 -28.88
C THR A 107 24.41 -30.42 -29.17
N ASN A 108 23.53 -31.30 -28.69
CA ASN A 108 22.09 -31.15 -28.88
C ASN A 108 21.56 -29.93 -28.11
N ASP A 109 22.07 -29.67 -26.91
CA ASP A 109 21.67 -28.49 -26.13
C ASP A 109 22.10 -27.19 -26.83
N LEU A 110 23.33 -27.14 -27.36
CA LEU A 110 23.82 -25.98 -28.10
C LEU A 110 23.08 -25.79 -29.44
N TYR A 111 22.63 -26.88 -30.07
CA TYR A 111 21.82 -26.82 -31.28
C TYR A 111 20.46 -26.17 -31.04
N HIS A 112 19.79 -26.48 -29.92
CA HIS A 112 18.44 -25.98 -29.60
C HIS A 112 18.43 -24.68 -28.79
N ALA A 113 19.39 -24.50 -27.89
CA ALA A 113 19.43 -23.40 -26.91
C ALA A 113 20.72 -22.56 -26.98
N GLY A 114 21.62 -22.78 -27.93
CA GLY A 114 22.89 -22.05 -28.01
C GLY A 114 22.72 -20.52 -28.14
N ASP A 115 21.71 -20.09 -28.89
CA ASP A 115 21.31 -18.68 -29.01
C ASP A 115 20.71 -18.13 -27.71
N LEU A 116 19.81 -18.90 -27.07
CA LEU A 116 19.24 -18.57 -25.77
C LEU A 116 20.30 -18.39 -24.67
N LEU A 117 21.40 -19.15 -24.75
CA LEU A 117 22.54 -19.06 -23.83
C LEU A 117 23.54 -17.94 -24.20
N ALA A 118 23.28 -17.19 -25.28
CA ALA A 118 24.18 -16.20 -25.86
C ALA A 118 25.58 -16.76 -26.20
N LEU A 119 25.66 -18.06 -26.51
CA LEU A 119 26.89 -18.73 -26.94
C LEU A 119 27.00 -18.80 -28.47
N LEU A 120 25.86 -18.94 -29.14
CA LEU A 120 25.75 -19.03 -30.60
C LEU A 120 24.83 -17.94 -31.15
N ASP A 121 25.05 -17.56 -32.41
CA ASP A 121 24.17 -16.65 -33.16
C ASP A 121 23.04 -17.44 -33.83
N VAL A 122 22.08 -16.76 -34.45
CA VAL A 122 21.00 -17.36 -35.26
C VAL A 122 21.54 -18.27 -36.38
N ASN A 123 22.78 -18.06 -36.80
CA ASN A 123 23.48 -18.87 -37.79
C ASN A 123 24.28 -20.04 -37.19
N LEU A 124 24.10 -20.36 -35.90
CA LEU A 124 24.81 -21.41 -35.16
C LEU A 124 26.34 -21.21 -35.10
N GLN A 125 26.80 -19.97 -35.18
CA GLN A 125 28.22 -19.61 -35.06
C GLN A 125 28.54 -19.06 -33.66
N ILE A 126 29.76 -19.30 -33.17
CA ILE A 126 30.19 -18.85 -31.84
C ILE A 126 30.24 -17.32 -31.77
N LEU A 127 29.56 -16.73 -30.79
CA LEU A 127 29.63 -15.30 -30.51
C LEU A 127 30.99 -14.92 -29.93
N HIS A 128 31.53 -13.77 -30.35
CA HIS A 128 32.71 -13.13 -29.78
C HIS A 128 33.86 -14.10 -29.39
N PRO A 129 34.36 -14.93 -30.33
CA PRO A 129 35.34 -15.99 -30.01
C PRO A 129 36.66 -15.45 -29.43
N HIS A 130 36.95 -14.16 -29.61
CA HIS A 130 38.14 -13.50 -29.08
C HIS A 130 38.08 -13.22 -27.56
N LEU A 131 36.89 -13.26 -26.95
CA LEU A 131 36.71 -13.04 -25.51
C LEU A 131 36.81 -14.33 -24.69
N ALA A 132 36.76 -15.49 -25.36
CA ALA A 132 36.83 -16.78 -24.72
C ALA A 132 38.27 -17.24 -24.50
N ASP A 133 38.52 -17.89 -23.37
CA ASP A 133 39.78 -18.61 -23.14
C ASP A 133 40.01 -19.65 -24.26
N PRO A 134 41.24 -19.80 -24.78
CA PRO A 134 41.53 -20.73 -25.88
C PRO A 134 41.10 -22.18 -25.63
N ALA A 135 41.20 -22.68 -24.40
CA ALA A 135 40.80 -24.05 -24.05
C ALA A 135 39.28 -24.20 -24.03
N VAL A 136 38.56 -23.20 -23.51
CA VAL A 136 37.09 -23.16 -23.54
C VAL A 136 36.59 -23.04 -24.97
N LEU A 137 37.23 -22.20 -25.78
CA LEU A 137 36.90 -22.03 -27.19
C LEU A 137 37.12 -23.32 -27.99
N ALA A 138 38.20 -24.05 -27.74
CA ALA A 138 38.44 -25.34 -28.38
C ALA A 138 37.34 -26.36 -28.04
N THR A 139 36.95 -26.44 -26.77
CA THR A 139 35.85 -27.30 -26.30
C THR A 139 34.52 -26.89 -26.92
N LEU A 140 34.27 -25.58 -27.03
CA LEU A 140 33.05 -25.06 -27.65
C LEU A 140 33.00 -25.43 -29.13
N ARG A 141 34.10 -25.24 -29.88
CA ARG A 141 34.19 -25.62 -31.31
C ARG A 141 33.93 -27.10 -31.54
N GLU A 142 34.44 -27.97 -30.66
CA GLU A 142 34.16 -29.40 -30.72
C GLU A 142 32.67 -29.67 -30.51
N LYS A 143 32.07 -29.10 -29.47
CA LYS A 143 30.66 -29.28 -29.14
C LYS A 143 29.72 -28.67 -30.18
N THR A 144 30.14 -27.66 -30.94
CA THR A 144 29.35 -26.98 -31.98
C THR A 144 29.62 -27.53 -33.38
N ASN A 145 30.29 -28.68 -33.52
CA ASN A 145 30.43 -29.32 -34.83
C ASN A 145 29.12 -30.02 -35.22
N PHE A 146 28.26 -29.30 -35.95
CA PHE A 146 26.94 -29.78 -36.36
C PHE A 146 26.93 -30.55 -37.70
N GLN A 147 28.07 -30.72 -38.39
CA GLN A 147 28.14 -31.26 -39.76
C GLN A 147 27.46 -32.62 -39.94
N HIS A 148 27.50 -33.47 -38.91
CA HIS A 148 26.87 -34.79 -38.90
C HIS A 148 25.91 -34.97 -37.71
N HIS A 149 25.46 -33.87 -37.10
CA HIS A 149 24.58 -33.94 -35.95
C HIS A 149 23.13 -34.18 -36.38
N ARG A 150 22.49 -35.19 -35.77
CA ARG A 150 21.05 -35.42 -35.88
C ARG A 150 20.38 -34.89 -34.62
N ALA A 151 19.58 -33.84 -34.76
CA ALA A 151 18.86 -33.22 -33.65
C ALA A 151 17.97 -34.25 -32.95
N LYS A 152 18.10 -34.32 -31.63
CA LYS A 152 17.29 -35.16 -30.75
C LYS A 152 16.19 -34.32 -30.10
N VAL A 153 15.20 -35.02 -29.53
CA VAL A 153 14.14 -34.38 -28.74
C VAL A 153 14.77 -33.55 -27.62
N PHE A 154 14.29 -32.32 -27.46
CA PHE A 154 14.79 -31.38 -26.47
C PHE A 154 13.65 -30.89 -25.58
N SER A 155 13.92 -30.82 -24.27
CA SER A 155 12.99 -30.31 -23.28
C SER A 155 13.73 -29.31 -22.38
N MET A 156 13.17 -28.11 -22.24
CA MET A 156 13.76 -27.07 -21.40
C MET A 156 13.84 -27.47 -19.92
N SER A 157 12.88 -28.25 -19.42
CA SER A 157 12.89 -28.69 -18.02
C SER A 157 13.97 -29.74 -17.75
N GLU A 158 14.18 -30.66 -18.69
CA GLU A 158 15.26 -31.65 -18.63
C GLU A 158 16.62 -30.95 -18.73
N PHE A 159 16.75 -30.06 -19.72
CA PHE A 159 17.95 -29.27 -19.94
C PHE A 159 18.35 -28.52 -18.67
N LEU A 160 17.45 -27.72 -18.11
CA LEU A 160 17.69 -26.96 -16.87
C LEU A 160 18.03 -27.85 -15.68
N GLY A 161 17.32 -28.97 -15.51
CA GLY A 161 17.57 -29.91 -14.42
C GLY A 161 18.95 -30.58 -14.50
N ARG A 162 19.44 -30.83 -15.71
CA ARG A 162 20.74 -31.48 -15.95
C ARG A 162 21.90 -30.50 -15.93
N VAL A 163 21.79 -29.37 -16.64
CA VAL A 163 22.92 -28.42 -16.78
C VAL A 163 23.02 -27.46 -15.60
N GLY A 164 21.95 -27.26 -14.84
CA GLY A 164 21.97 -26.46 -13.62
C GLY A 164 22.99 -26.97 -12.59
N HIS A 165 23.35 -26.12 -11.63
CA HIS A 165 24.27 -26.49 -10.56
C HIS A 165 23.60 -27.41 -9.52
N ASP A 166 24.25 -28.53 -9.20
CA ASP A 166 23.79 -29.42 -8.14
C ASP A 166 24.22 -28.90 -6.76
N MET A 167 23.27 -28.84 -5.83
CA MET A 167 23.54 -28.45 -4.45
C MET A 167 24.55 -29.38 -3.78
N LYS A 168 24.57 -30.67 -4.15
CA LYS A 168 25.53 -31.64 -3.62
C LYS A 168 26.99 -31.23 -3.87
N GLU A 169 27.26 -30.57 -5.01
CA GLU A 169 28.60 -30.13 -5.38
C GLU A 169 28.94 -28.74 -4.82
N MET A 170 27.95 -27.87 -4.67
CA MET A 170 28.15 -26.51 -4.14
C MET A 170 28.21 -26.47 -2.61
N LEU A 171 27.52 -27.37 -1.92
CA LEU A 171 27.39 -27.36 -0.47
C LEU A 171 28.62 -28.01 0.19
N LEU A 172 29.61 -27.20 0.55
CA LEU A 172 30.80 -27.66 1.27
C LEU A 172 30.52 -27.96 2.75
N TYR A 173 29.71 -27.13 3.40
CA TYR A 173 29.37 -27.26 4.82
C TYR A 173 28.02 -26.62 5.11
N CYS A 174 27.21 -27.26 5.95
CA CYS A 174 25.90 -26.77 6.34
C CYS A 174 25.65 -27.09 7.82
N LYS A 175 25.29 -26.07 8.59
CA LYS A 175 24.89 -26.23 9.99
C LYS A 175 23.75 -25.29 10.33
N TYR A 176 22.67 -25.84 10.89
CA TYR A 176 21.52 -25.09 11.37
C TYR A 176 21.29 -25.41 12.85
N ARG A 177 21.30 -24.38 13.71
CA ARG A 177 21.15 -24.51 15.18
C ARG A 177 22.07 -25.56 15.82
N GLY A 178 23.29 -25.68 15.33
CA GLY A 178 24.22 -26.68 15.86
C GLY A 178 24.11 -28.07 15.22
N GLN A 179 23.06 -28.34 14.42
CA GLN A 179 22.85 -29.60 13.73
C GLN A 179 23.39 -29.53 12.30
N GLU A 180 24.08 -30.58 11.86
CA GLU A 180 24.55 -30.70 10.49
C GLU A 180 23.37 -30.86 9.52
N CYS A 181 23.46 -30.20 8.36
CA CYS A 181 22.51 -30.35 7.27
C CYS A 181 23.22 -30.84 5.99
N SER A 182 22.44 -31.37 5.06
CA SER A 182 22.96 -31.92 3.80
C SER A 182 22.17 -31.38 2.61
N HIS A 183 22.66 -31.64 1.40
CA HIS A 183 21.98 -31.30 0.14
C HIS A 183 20.55 -31.85 0.07
N LYS A 184 20.24 -32.96 0.76
CA LYS A 184 18.89 -33.53 0.87
C LYS A 184 17.88 -32.63 1.59
N ASN A 185 18.36 -31.68 2.39
CA ASN A 185 17.50 -30.69 3.05
C ASN A 185 17.17 -29.51 2.12
N PHE A 186 17.67 -29.51 0.88
CA PHE A 186 17.39 -28.50 -0.13
C PHE A 186 16.51 -29.08 -1.22
N SER A 187 15.58 -28.28 -1.71
CA SER A 187 14.68 -28.62 -2.81
C SER A 187 14.96 -27.73 -4.00
N THR A 188 15.11 -28.32 -5.19
CA THR A 188 15.30 -27.56 -6.43
C THR A 188 13.99 -26.87 -6.83
N VAL A 189 14.06 -25.57 -7.16
CA VAL A 189 12.92 -24.79 -7.66
C VAL A 189 13.33 -24.05 -8.92
N SER A 190 12.59 -24.24 -10.00
CA SER A 190 12.78 -23.47 -11.23
C SER A 190 12.21 -22.06 -11.07
N MET A 191 13.07 -21.04 -11.15
CA MET A 191 12.65 -19.63 -11.14
C MET A 191 12.97 -18.98 -12.48
N MET A 192 12.04 -18.16 -12.97
CA MET A 192 12.23 -17.40 -14.19
C MET A 192 12.76 -16.02 -13.80
N SER A 193 14.02 -15.73 -14.10
CA SER A 193 14.62 -14.42 -13.84
C SER A 193 14.45 -13.49 -15.04
N SER A 194 14.23 -12.21 -14.77
CA SER A 194 14.06 -11.14 -15.77
C SER A 194 15.35 -10.74 -16.48
N VAL A 195 16.53 -11.19 -16.00
CA VAL A 195 17.84 -10.79 -16.55
C VAL A 195 18.48 -11.90 -17.40
N SER A 196 18.03 -13.15 -17.25
CA SER A 196 18.42 -14.29 -18.08
C SER A 196 17.39 -15.39 -17.84
N PHE A 197 16.85 -15.99 -18.89
CA PHE A 197 15.73 -16.94 -18.81
C PHE A 197 16.00 -18.23 -18.00
N LEU A 198 17.16 -18.39 -17.37
CA LEU A 198 17.58 -19.63 -16.71
C LEU A 198 18.32 -19.32 -15.40
N ILE A 199 17.59 -19.30 -14.28
CA ILE A 199 18.17 -19.28 -12.93
C ILE A 199 17.56 -20.47 -12.16
N VAL A 200 18.32 -21.58 -12.07
CA VAL A 200 17.94 -22.72 -11.23
C VAL A 200 18.24 -22.36 -9.79
N SER A 201 17.23 -21.84 -9.09
CA SER A 201 17.35 -21.55 -7.67
C SER A 201 17.20 -22.83 -6.86
N VAL A 202 18.08 -23.02 -5.89
CA VAL A 202 17.94 -24.07 -4.89
C VAL A 202 17.24 -23.46 -3.69
N MET A 203 16.02 -23.92 -3.40
CA MET A 203 15.26 -23.52 -2.22
C MET A 203 15.74 -24.33 -1.00
N MET A 204 16.03 -23.64 0.09
CA MET A 204 16.51 -24.19 1.35
C MET A 204 15.33 -24.63 2.26
N VAL A 205 15.49 -25.85 2.78
CA VAL A 205 15.22 -26.33 4.15
C VAL A 205 13.86 -26.04 4.76
N ARG A 206 12.98 -27.05 4.64
CA ARG A 206 11.95 -27.32 5.64
C ARG A 206 12.59 -27.93 6.90
N THR A 207 13.25 -27.13 7.73
CA THR A 207 13.45 -27.48 9.14
C THR A 207 12.28 -26.91 9.90
N ARG A 208 11.34 -27.77 10.32
CA ARG A 208 10.38 -27.41 11.37
C ARG A 208 11.20 -27.00 12.60
N GLY A 209 11.31 -25.71 12.89
CA GLY A 209 12.02 -25.25 14.07
C GLY A 209 11.93 -23.75 14.25
N SER A 210 11.43 -23.34 15.41
CA SER A 210 11.37 -21.95 15.86
C SER A 210 12.75 -21.41 16.27
N TYR A 211 12.96 -20.10 16.11
CA TYR A 211 14.18 -19.31 16.30
C TYR A 211 13.96 -18.30 17.43
N SER A 212 14.75 -18.35 18.50
CA SER A 212 14.74 -17.33 19.57
C SER A 212 15.79 -16.27 19.27
N ARG A 213 15.39 -15.02 19.09
CA ARG A 213 16.33 -13.89 18.88
C ARG A 213 16.67 -13.25 20.23
N SER A 214 17.95 -13.24 20.61
CA SER A 214 18.46 -12.35 21.66
C SER A 214 18.93 -11.04 21.02
N ASP A 215 18.20 -9.99 21.34
CA ASP A 215 18.56 -8.56 21.37
C ASP A 215 19.48 -8.01 20.27
N ASN A 216 18.88 -7.40 19.26
CA ASN A 216 19.43 -6.24 18.56
C ASN A 216 18.29 -5.25 18.32
N LYS A 217 18.17 -4.23 19.18
CA LYS A 217 17.19 -3.15 19.06
C LYS A 217 17.64 -2.17 17.97
N ILE A 218 16.81 -1.98 16.95
CA ILE A 218 16.94 -0.86 16.02
C ILE A 218 15.99 0.23 16.52
N LEU A 219 16.54 1.28 17.12
CA LEU A 219 15.75 2.45 17.52
C LEU A 219 15.34 3.25 16.28
N VAL A 220 14.06 3.19 15.91
CA VAL A 220 13.44 4.08 14.94
C VAL A 220 12.67 5.16 15.70
N TRP A 221 13.04 6.42 15.46
CA TRP A 221 12.38 7.59 16.04
C TRP A 221 11.08 7.90 15.29
N GLU A 222 10.01 8.19 16.04
CA GLU A 222 8.70 8.57 15.51
C GLU A 222 8.59 10.10 15.44
N THR A 223 8.38 10.65 14.24
CA THR A 223 7.93 12.04 14.09
C THR A 223 6.41 12.05 13.97
N ALA A 224 5.72 12.36 15.06
CA ALA A 224 4.30 12.66 15.05
C ALA A 224 4.05 13.95 14.25
N GLY A 225 3.46 13.82 13.06
CA GLY A 225 3.08 14.93 12.19
C GLY A 225 1.88 15.69 12.75
N PHE A 226 2.11 16.97 13.04
CA PHE A 226 1.16 18.01 13.41
C PHE A 226 -0.12 18.03 12.54
N GLY A 227 -1.24 17.54 13.08
CA GLY A 227 -2.59 17.70 12.49
C GLY A 227 -3.52 18.66 13.24
N TRP A 228 -3.05 19.30 14.32
CA TRP A 228 -3.91 20.01 15.28
C TRP A 228 -4.22 21.48 14.91
N TYR A 229 -3.56 22.06 13.91
CA TYR A 229 -3.66 23.50 13.62
C TYR A 229 -4.93 23.94 12.88
N ARG A 230 -5.69 23.02 12.24
CA ARG A 230 -6.88 23.39 11.46
C ARG A 230 -8.15 23.46 12.30
N GLU A 231 -8.33 22.55 13.25
CA GLU A 231 -9.51 22.46 14.12
C GLU A 231 -9.62 23.65 15.12
N LEU A 232 -8.48 24.16 15.60
CA LEU A 232 -8.42 25.26 16.57
C LEU A 232 -9.00 26.58 16.04
N LYS A 233 -8.96 26.83 14.73
CA LYS A 233 -9.48 28.08 14.15
C LYS A 233 -11.01 28.14 14.15
N TYR A 234 -11.67 27.01 13.97
CA TYR A 234 -13.13 26.94 13.89
C TYR A 234 -13.78 26.91 15.27
N VAL A 235 -13.16 26.23 16.25
CA VAL A 235 -13.58 26.31 17.65
C VAL A 235 -13.41 27.73 18.18
N LEU A 236 -12.30 28.41 17.84
CA LEU A 236 -12.10 29.81 18.22
C LEU A 236 -13.14 30.74 17.56
N PHE A 237 -13.55 30.48 16.32
CA PHE A 237 -14.63 31.24 15.67
C PHE A 237 -16.01 30.97 16.32
N ALA A 238 -16.31 29.72 16.68
CA ALA A 238 -17.53 29.36 17.38
C ALA A 238 -17.59 29.94 18.81
N VAL A 239 -16.45 29.98 19.51
CA VAL A 239 -16.31 30.60 20.84
C VAL A 239 -16.39 32.13 20.73
N LEU A 240 -15.74 32.75 19.74
CA LEU A 240 -15.84 34.20 19.50
C LEU A 240 -17.27 34.64 19.13
N VAL A 241 -17.99 33.82 18.35
CA VAL A 241 -19.41 34.08 18.04
C VAL A 241 -20.30 33.81 19.27
N ALA A 242 -19.94 32.89 20.17
CA ALA A 242 -20.67 32.70 21.42
C ALA A 242 -20.44 33.84 22.43
N ASP A 243 -19.21 34.33 22.55
CA ASP A 243 -18.83 35.44 23.43
C ASP A 243 -19.41 36.79 22.96
N MET A 244 -19.58 37.00 21.64
CA MET A 244 -20.25 38.19 21.10
C MET A 244 -21.75 38.28 21.42
N PHE A 245 -22.34 37.23 22.00
CA PHE A 245 -23.75 37.14 22.39
C PHE A 245 -23.95 37.07 23.93
N LEU A 246 -22.87 37.20 24.71
CA LEU A 246 -22.89 37.18 26.17
C LEU A 246 -22.76 38.57 26.83
N GLU A 247 -22.77 39.65 26.04
CA GLU A 247 -23.01 41.04 26.48
C GLU A 247 -24.34 41.59 25.95
#